data_AF-A0A1I7LW71-F1
#
_entry.id   AF-A0A1I7LW71-F1
#
_cell.length_a   1.000
_cell.length_b   1.000
_cell.length_c   1.000
_cell.angle_alpha   90.00
_cell.angle_beta   90.00
_cell.angle_gamma   90.00
#
_symmetry.space_group_name_H-M   'P 1'
#
loop_
_entity.id
_entity.type
_entity.pdbx_description
1 polymer ?
#
loop_
_entity_poly.entity_id
_entity_poly.type
_entity_poly.pdbx_seq_one_letter_code
_entity_poly.pdbx_strand_id
1 'polypeptide(L)'
;MLSDAFIDWWFSPWRYAAGGPALPALAADPLAERDQYGDWCAAAGLRADMPGDFDPGWQVAAVDTAHLLRRAAALFGGLVAARAQDQPVLGHLSIADRRWCMSIALTQPLKGCGDVPFHPGDPVEVRGLTELARRVEHGFPGIWARLRLSLPEPLADRVDTLLPAAPAFHAATAASELRVQRCWQLCHARAASHGAA
;
A
#
# COMPACT_ATOMS: atom_id res chain seq x y z
N MET A 1 -3.72 14.66 -12.42
CA MET A 1 -5.15 14.32 -12.49
C MET A 1 -5.33 12.88 -12.04
N LEU A 2 -6.41 12.57 -11.31
CA LEU A 2 -6.73 11.20 -10.91
C LEU A 2 -7.46 10.49 -12.05
N SER A 3 -7.25 9.19 -12.18
CA SER A 3 -7.99 8.36 -13.14
C SER A 3 -9.38 8.00 -12.61
N ASP A 4 -10.34 7.77 -13.51
CA ASP A 4 -11.69 7.33 -13.14
C ASP A 4 -11.67 6.04 -12.32
N ALA A 5 -10.81 5.09 -12.69
CA ALA A 5 -10.61 3.85 -11.96
C ALA A 5 -10.16 4.08 -10.50
N PHE A 6 -9.31 5.07 -10.26
CA PHE A 6 -8.91 5.45 -8.90
C PHE A 6 -10.04 6.11 -8.13
N ILE A 7 -10.82 6.99 -8.78
CA ILE A 7 -11.98 7.63 -8.15
C ILE A 7 -13.01 6.56 -7.73
N ASP A 8 -13.30 5.62 -8.61
CA ASP A 8 -14.18 4.47 -8.30
C ASP A 8 -13.62 3.64 -7.14
N TRP A 9 -12.32 3.36 -7.13
CA TRP A 9 -11.66 2.64 -6.04
C TRP A 9 -11.75 3.41 -4.70
N TRP A 10 -11.58 4.74 -4.73
CA TRP A 10 -11.62 5.56 -3.52
C TRP A 10 -13.01 5.64 -2.90
N PHE A 11 -14.04 5.82 -3.73
CA PHE A 11 -15.42 6.03 -3.31
C PHE A 11 -16.27 4.75 -3.26
N SER A 12 -15.70 3.59 -3.65
CA SER A 12 -16.36 2.27 -3.49
C SER A 12 -15.55 1.28 -2.64
N PRO A 13 -15.13 1.63 -1.41
CA PRO A 13 -14.25 0.80 -0.59
C PRO A 13 -14.84 -0.57 -0.21
N TRP A 14 -16.17 -0.70 -0.17
CA TRP A 14 -16.84 -1.98 0.05
C TRP A 14 -16.56 -3.04 -1.01
N ARG A 15 -16.12 -2.66 -2.22
CA ARG A 15 -15.80 -3.61 -3.30
C ARG A 15 -14.62 -4.51 -2.97
N TYR A 16 -13.72 -4.05 -2.11
CA TYR A 16 -12.49 -4.76 -1.74
C TYR A 16 -12.31 -4.91 -0.22
N ALA A 17 -13.24 -4.39 0.59
CA ALA A 17 -13.22 -4.56 2.04
C ALA A 17 -13.55 -6.00 2.44
N ALA A 18 -12.54 -6.78 2.80
CA ALA A 18 -12.71 -8.12 3.33
C ALA A 18 -13.28 -8.05 4.75
N GLY A 19 -14.53 -8.44 4.93
CA GLY A 19 -15.19 -8.44 6.25
C GLY A 19 -15.58 -7.06 6.77
N GLY A 20 -15.74 -6.07 5.89
CA GLY A 20 -16.18 -4.72 6.25
C GLY A 20 -17.66 -4.65 6.71
N PRO A 21 -18.13 -3.46 7.14
CA PRO A 21 -19.53 -3.24 7.48
C PRO A 21 -20.46 -3.65 6.33
N ALA A 22 -21.67 -4.09 6.66
CA ALA A 22 -22.68 -4.43 5.67
C ALA A 22 -22.89 -3.28 4.67
N LEU A 23 -23.11 -3.64 3.40
CA LEU A 23 -23.38 -2.67 2.35
C LEU A 23 -24.61 -1.82 2.70
N PRO A 24 -24.55 -0.50 2.52
CA PRO A 24 -25.75 0.32 2.65
C PRO A 24 -26.75 -0.07 1.56
N ALA A 25 -28.04 -0.05 1.88
CA ALA A 25 -29.09 -0.26 0.89
C ALA A 25 -29.08 0.92 -0.11
N LEU A 26 -29.25 0.63 -1.40
CA LEU A 26 -29.32 1.66 -2.44
C LEU A 26 -30.37 2.72 -2.07
N ALA A 27 -29.92 3.95 -1.78
CA ALA A 27 -30.81 5.07 -1.60
C ALA A 27 -31.40 5.50 -2.94
N ALA A 28 -32.62 6.03 -2.93
CA ALA A 28 -33.26 6.57 -4.13
C ALA A 28 -32.89 8.05 -4.40
N ASP A 29 -32.18 8.70 -3.48
CA ASP A 29 -31.86 10.13 -3.49
C ASP A 29 -30.35 10.37 -3.33
N PRO A 30 -29.70 11.21 -4.16
CA PRO A 30 -28.26 11.46 -4.10
C PRO A 30 -27.72 12.01 -2.77
N LEU A 31 -28.52 12.78 -2.02
CA LEU A 31 -28.09 13.24 -0.70
C LEU A 31 -28.04 12.09 0.31
N ALA A 32 -29.06 11.21 0.28
CA ALA A 32 -29.08 10.00 1.08
C ALA A 32 -27.94 9.04 0.71
N GLU A 33 -27.56 8.92 -0.57
CA GLU A 33 -26.38 8.13 -0.99
C GLU A 33 -25.08 8.68 -0.38
N ARG A 34 -24.90 10.01 -0.41
CA ARG A 34 -23.72 10.66 0.18
C ARG A 34 -23.64 10.45 1.68
N ASP A 35 -24.76 10.61 2.38
CA ASP A 35 -24.79 10.46 3.84
C ASP A 35 -24.54 8.98 4.24
N GLN A 36 -25.11 8.02 3.50
CA GLN A 36 -24.82 6.59 3.67
C GLN A 36 -23.35 6.24 3.41
N TYR A 37 -22.73 6.83 2.40
CA TYR A 37 -21.29 6.69 2.15
C TYR A 37 -20.48 7.21 3.35
N GLY A 38 -20.85 8.38 3.89
CA GLY A 38 -20.24 8.95 5.08
C GLY A 38 -20.34 8.03 6.29
N ASP A 39 -21.54 7.50 6.55
CA ASP A 39 -21.81 6.57 7.65
C ASP A 39 -21.02 5.26 7.52
N TRP A 40 -21.00 4.68 6.31
CA TRP A 40 -20.24 3.47 6.05
C TRP A 40 -18.74 3.71 6.26
N CYS A 41 -18.20 4.82 5.73
CA CYS A 41 -16.81 5.20 5.94
C CYS A 41 -16.50 5.37 7.44
N ALA A 42 -17.35 6.06 8.19
CA ALA A 42 -17.17 6.24 9.63
C ALA A 42 -17.14 4.89 10.38
N ALA A 43 -18.07 3.98 10.05
CA ALA A 43 -18.11 2.63 10.62
C ALA A 43 -16.88 1.79 10.27
N ALA A 44 -16.29 2.00 9.08
CA ALA A 44 -15.06 1.35 8.64
C ALA A 44 -13.78 2.06 9.11
N GLY A 45 -13.88 3.15 9.88
CA GLY A 45 -12.73 3.94 10.32
C GLY A 45 -12.02 4.72 9.20
N LEU A 46 -12.73 5.03 8.11
CA LEU A 46 -12.23 5.79 6.97
C LEU A 46 -12.68 7.25 7.01
N ARG A 47 -11.86 8.11 6.40
CA ARG A 47 -12.30 9.43 5.97
C ARG A 47 -13.09 9.30 4.65
N ALA A 48 -14.29 9.86 4.62
CA ALA A 48 -15.16 9.86 3.44
C ALA A 48 -14.58 10.73 2.31
N ASP A 49 -14.14 11.95 2.62
CA ASP A 49 -13.60 12.89 1.65
C ASP A 49 -12.16 12.59 1.24
N MET A 50 -11.78 12.99 0.02
CA MET A 50 -10.37 13.07 -0.35
C MET A 50 -9.60 14.08 0.53
N PRO A 51 -8.31 13.86 0.80
CA PRO A 51 -7.47 14.84 1.47
C PRO A 51 -7.40 16.15 0.67
N GLY A 52 -7.20 17.28 1.38
CA GLY A 52 -7.10 18.60 0.74
C GLY A 52 -5.78 18.83 -0.01
N ASP A 53 -4.73 18.09 0.37
CA ASP A 53 -3.42 18.09 -0.27
C ASP A 53 -2.96 16.64 -0.47
N PHE A 54 -2.48 16.31 -1.67
CA PHE A 54 -2.02 15.00 -2.06
C PHE A 54 -1.23 15.02 -3.38
N ASP A 55 -0.36 14.03 -3.55
CA ASP A 55 0.32 13.71 -4.81
C ASP A 55 -0.48 12.66 -5.59
N PRO A 56 -1.07 13.01 -6.77
CA PRO A 56 -1.84 12.08 -7.58
C PRO A 56 -1.00 10.91 -8.14
N GLY A 57 0.34 10.99 -8.10
CA GLY A 57 1.22 9.88 -8.44
C GLY A 57 1.00 8.65 -7.57
N TRP A 58 0.51 8.83 -6.33
CA TRP A 58 0.21 7.72 -5.42
C TRP A 58 -1.06 6.93 -5.75
N GLN A 59 -1.85 7.33 -6.75
CA GLN A 59 -2.97 6.52 -7.24
C GLN A 59 -2.55 5.11 -7.67
N VAL A 60 -1.27 4.92 -8.01
CA VAL A 60 -0.65 3.63 -8.35
C VAL A 60 -0.65 2.61 -7.21
N ALA A 61 -0.84 3.07 -5.97
CA ALA A 61 -0.96 2.22 -4.79
C ALA A 61 -2.35 1.61 -4.64
N ALA A 62 -3.36 2.10 -5.36
CA ALA A 62 -4.70 1.54 -5.36
C ALA A 62 -4.70 0.14 -5.97
N VAL A 63 -4.88 -0.87 -5.13
CA VAL A 63 -4.98 -2.28 -5.49
C VAL A 63 -6.26 -2.82 -4.84
N ASP A 64 -7.09 -3.50 -5.62
CA ASP A 64 -8.38 -4.05 -5.17
C ASP A 64 -8.27 -5.49 -4.63
N THR A 65 -7.15 -6.16 -4.90
CA THR A 65 -6.95 -7.58 -4.63
C THR A 65 -5.90 -7.79 -3.55
N ALA A 66 -6.31 -8.39 -2.43
CA ALA A 66 -5.47 -8.69 -1.27
C ALA A 66 -4.17 -9.43 -1.64
N HIS A 67 -4.29 -10.50 -2.44
CA HIS A 67 -3.15 -11.30 -2.87
C HIS A 67 -2.15 -10.49 -3.69
N LEU A 68 -2.64 -9.66 -4.62
CA LEU A 68 -1.81 -8.83 -5.47
C LEU A 68 -1.09 -7.76 -4.65
N LEU A 69 -1.79 -7.11 -3.72
CA LEU A 69 -1.22 -6.14 -2.78
C LEU A 69 -0.09 -6.76 -1.95
N ARG A 70 -0.35 -7.93 -1.33
CA ARG A 70 0.65 -8.66 -0.51
C ARG A 70 1.87 -9.06 -1.33
N ARG A 71 1.66 -9.60 -2.54
CA ARG A 71 2.74 -10.01 -3.43
C ARG A 71 3.59 -8.83 -3.90
N ALA A 72 2.96 -7.72 -4.29
CA ALA A 72 3.64 -6.49 -4.66
C ALA A 72 4.42 -5.91 -3.48
N ALA A 73 3.84 -5.93 -2.27
CA ALA A 73 4.52 -5.51 -1.05
C ALA A 73 5.73 -6.39 -0.73
N ALA A 74 5.65 -7.71 -0.85
CA ALA A 74 6.81 -8.59 -0.66
C ALA A 74 7.96 -8.22 -1.61
N LEU A 75 7.67 -7.93 -2.87
CA LEU A 75 8.67 -7.47 -3.85
C LEU A 75 9.23 -6.09 -3.47
N PHE A 76 8.38 -5.17 -3.03
CA PHE A 76 8.78 -3.82 -2.63
C PHE A 76 9.69 -3.82 -1.40
N GLY A 77 9.35 -4.61 -0.38
CA GLY A 77 10.24 -4.90 0.76
C GLY A 77 11.55 -5.57 0.31
N GLY A 78 11.48 -6.44 -0.70
CA GLY A 78 12.65 -7.03 -1.35
C GLY A 78 13.58 -6.02 -2.02
N LEU A 79 13.05 -4.96 -2.66
CA LEU A 79 13.85 -3.89 -3.25
C LEU A 79 14.62 -3.10 -2.18
N VAL A 80 13.94 -2.76 -1.07
CA VAL A 80 14.56 -2.08 0.07
C VAL A 80 15.64 -2.96 0.69
N ALA A 81 15.34 -4.25 0.93
CA ALA A 81 16.30 -5.21 1.47
C ALA A 81 17.51 -5.42 0.55
N ALA A 82 17.30 -5.50 -0.77
CA ALA A 82 18.38 -5.60 -1.75
C ALA A 82 19.30 -4.37 -1.68
N ARG A 83 18.73 -3.17 -1.55
CA ARG A 83 19.55 -1.94 -1.43
C ARG A 83 20.34 -1.87 -0.12
N ALA A 84 19.77 -2.40 0.97
CA ALA A 84 20.39 -2.48 2.29
C ALA A 84 21.31 -3.71 2.47
N GLN A 85 21.38 -4.61 1.47
CA GLN A 85 22.10 -5.89 1.55
C GLN A 85 21.61 -6.82 2.67
N ASP A 86 20.33 -6.73 3.04
CA ASP A 86 19.69 -7.55 4.09
C ASP A 86 19.40 -8.97 3.55
N GLN A 87 20.42 -9.83 3.59
CA GLN A 87 20.34 -11.22 3.12
C GLN A 87 19.27 -12.06 3.84
N PRO A 88 19.08 -11.96 5.17
CA PRO A 88 17.98 -12.64 5.85
C PRO A 88 16.62 -12.34 5.22
N VAL A 89 16.29 -11.07 4.96
CA VAL A 89 14.99 -10.71 4.34
C VAL A 89 14.89 -11.23 2.92
N LEU A 90 15.95 -11.06 2.11
CA LEU A 90 16.00 -11.60 0.75
C LEU A 90 15.86 -13.14 0.73
N GLY A 91 16.32 -13.80 1.78
CA GLY A 91 16.23 -15.23 2.03
C GLY A 91 14.80 -15.78 1.94
N HIS A 92 13.81 -14.99 2.33
CA HIS A 92 12.40 -15.36 2.35
C HIS A 92 11.70 -15.23 0.99
N LEU A 93 12.34 -14.59 0.01
CA LEU A 93 11.83 -14.51 -1.36
C LEU A 93 12.24 -15.74 -2.17
N SER A 94 11.42 -16.05 -3.19
CA SER A 94 11.79 -17.02 -4.22
C SER A 94 13.09 -16.60 -4.92
N ILE A 95 13.83 -17.55 -5.48
CA ILE A 95 15.08 -17.24 -6.20
C ILE A 95 14.84 -16.26 -7.36
N ALA A 96 13.73 -16.43 -8.09
CA ALA A 96 13.38 -15.56 -9.20
C ALA A 96 13.09 -14.12 -8.74
N ASP A 97 12.32 -13.97 -7.66
CA ASP A 97 11.99 -12.64 -7.12
C ASP A 97 13.21 -11.97 -6.49
N ARG A 98 14.04 -12.74 -5.77
CA ARG A 98 15.29 -12.24 -5.19
C ARG A 98 16.21 -11.67 -6.27
N ARG A 99 16.45 -12.44 -7.34
CA ARG A 99 17.29 -12.00 -8.48
C ARG A 99 16.71 -10.75 -9.13
N TRP A 100 15.41 -10.71 -9.33
CA TRP A 100 14.72 -9.55 -9.87
C TRP A 100 14.89 -8.33 -8.97
N CYS A 101 14.64 -8.45 -7.66
CA CYS A 101 14.79 -7.36 -6.70
C CYS A 101 16.22 -6.81 -6.68
N MET A 102 17.23 -7.68 -6.67
CA MET A 102 18.63 -7.28 -6.74
C MET A 102 18.96 -6.52 -8.03
N SER A 103 18.47 -7.00 -9.18
CA SER A 103 18.68 -6.34 -10.48
C SER A 103 18.02 -4.96 -10.53
N ILE A 104 16.79 -4.82 -10.01
CA ILE A 104 16.09 -3.54 -9.99
C ILE A 104 16.78 -2.57 -9.02
N ALA A 105 17.20 -3.02 -7.84
CA ALA A 105 17.86 -2.18 -6.85
C ALA A 105 19.19 -1.55 -7.34
N LEU A 106 19.85 -2.17 -8.33
CA LEU A 106 21.04 -1.61 -8.99
C LEU A 106 20.71 -0.40 -9.90
N THR A 107 19.54 -0.41 -10.54
CA THR A 107 19.14 0.64 -11.50
C THR A 107 18.21 1.67 -10.89
N GLN A 108 17.44 1.28 -9.87
CA GLN A 108 16.48 2.11 -9.14
C GLN A 108 16.74 1.99 -7.63
N PRO A 109 17.77 2.67 -7.11
CA PRO A 109 18.12 2.55 -5.71
C PRO A 109 17.02 3.15 -4.82
N LEU A 110 16.38 2.30 -4.04
CA LEU A 110 15.32 2.65 -3.11
C LEU A 110 15.84 2.62 -1.67
N LYS A 111 15.79 3.75 -0.97
CA LYS A 111 16.09 3.81 0.47
C LYS A 111 14.79 3.61 1.25
N GLY A 112 14.83 2.77 2.29
CA GLY A 112 13.70 2.60 3.21
C GLY A 112 13.41 3.85 4.03
N CYS A 113 12.21 3.95 4.61
CA CYS A 113 11.74 5.06 5.45
C CYS A 113 12.38 5.13 6.85
N GLY A 114 13.56 4.54 7.05
CA GLY A 114 14.28 4.51 8.33
C GLY A 114 14.14 3.20 9.09
N ASP A 115 14.59 3.22 10.35
CA ASP A 115 14.65 2.03 11.19
C ASP A 115 13.27 1.67 11.74
N VAL A 116 12.81 0.46 11.41
CA VAL A 116 11.54 -0.10 11.88
C VAL A 116 11.85 -1.31 12.74
N PRO A 117 11.22 -1.45 13.92
CA PRO A 117 11.45 -2.59 14.81
C PRO A 117 10.71 -3.84 14.30
N PHE A 118 11.11 -4.35 13.13
CA PHE A 118 10.60 -5.61 12.60
C PHE A 118 11.05 -6.77 13.49
N HIS A 119 10.14 -7.71 13.73
CA HIS A 119 10.47 -8.98 14.38
C HIS A 119 11.13 -9.93 13.36
N PRO A 120 12.03 -10.84 13.81
CA PRO A 120 12.64 -11.83 12.92
C PRO A 120 11.63 -12.73 12.20
N GLY A 121 10.44 -12.94 12.78
CA GLY A 121 9.35 -13.71 12.18
C GLY A 121 8.41 -12.90 11.29
N ASP A 122 8.60 -11.59 11.13
CA ASP A 122 7.75 -10.79 10.26
C ASP A 122 7.94 -11.20 8.79
N PRO A 123 6.86 -11.53 8.07
CA PRO A 123 6.92 -11.78 6.63
C PRO A 123 7.50 -10.59 5.86
N VAL A 124 8.14 -10.84 4.71
CA VAL A 124 8.68 -9.77 3.85
C VAL A 124 7.60 -8.78 3.41
N GLU A 125 6.38 -9.26 3.20
CA GLU A 125 5.22 -8.40 2.89
C GLU A 125 4.90 -7.40 3.99
N VAL A 126 5.12 -7.72 5.28
CA VAL A 126 4.96 -6.72 6.37
C VAL A 126 5.92 -5.56 6.14
N ARG A 127 7.18 -5.84 5.79
CA ARG A 127 8.17 -4.80 5.53
C ARG A 127 7.78 -3.90 4.38
N GLY A 128 7.32 -4.50 3.28
CA GLY A 128 6.86 -3.75 2.12
C GLY A 128 5.58 -2.97 2.36
N LEU A 129 4.63 -3.52 3.11
CA LEU A 129 3.39 -2.84 3.47
C LEU A 129 3.67 -1.68 4.42
N THR A 130 4.53 -1.85 5.44
CA THR A 130 4.95 -0.73 6.31
C THR A 130 5.63 0.38 5.52
N GLU A 131 6.51 0.03 4.58
CA GLU A 131 7.16 1.01 3.72
C GLU A 131 6.15 1.74 2.83
N LEU A 132 5.23 1.02 2.18
CA LEU A 132 4.17 1.62 1.36
C LEU A 132 3.26 2.52 2.19
N ALA A 133 2.77 2.02 3.32
CA ALA A 133 1.84 2.70 4.21
C ALA A 133 2.41 4.04 4.68
N ARG A 134 3.68 4.09 5.11
CA ARG A 134 4.33 5.36 5.51
C ARG A 134 4.40 6.38 4.37
N ARG A 135 4.68 5.91 3.16
CA ARG A 135 4.83 6.78 1.99
C ARG A 135 3.52 7.32 1.50
N VAL A 136 2.48 6.48 1.46
CA VAL A 136 1.14 6.94 1.08
C VAL A 136 0.53 7.81 2.17
N GLU A 137 0.77 7.55 3.46
CA GLU A 137 0.28 8.46 4.51
C GLU A 137 0.94 9.84 4.47
N HIS A 138 2.15 9.94 3.92
CA HIS A 138 2.79 11.24 3.66
C HIS A 138 2.29 11.88 2.35
N GLY A 139 2.22 11.11 1.26
CA GLY A 139 1.96 11.65 -0.08
C GLY A 139 0.48 11.70 -0.49
N PHE A 140 -0.36 10.82 0.03
CA PHE A 140 -1.80 10.76 -0.22
C PHE A 140 -2.53 10.12 0.99
N PRO A 141 -2.74 10.90 2.06
CA PRO A 141 -3.33 10.39 3.30
C PRO A 141 -4.67 9.69 3.07
N GLY A 142 -4.86 8.52 3.68
CA GLY A 142 -6.09 7.73 3.60
C GLY A 142 -6.09 6.63 2.52
N ILE A 143 -5.06 6.55 1.67
CA ILE A 143 -4.84 5.38 0.81
C ILE A 143 -4.56 4.14 1.68
N TRP A 144 -3.70 4.24 2.70
CA TRP A 144 -3.38 3.08 3.55
C TRP A 144 -4.62 2.56 4.27
N ALA A 145 -5.41 3.46 4.85
CA ALA A 145 -6.66 3.11 5.53
C ALA A 145 -7.61 2.29 4.64
N ARG A 146 -7.66 2.59 3.33
CA ARG A 146 -8.43 1.81 2.35
C ARG A 146 -7.75 0.50 1.99
N LEU A 147 -6.44 0.50 1.73
CA LEU A 147 -5.70 -0.72 1.40
C LEU A 147 -5.79 -1.78 2.51
N ARG A 148 -5.72 -1.37 3.78
CA ARG A 148 -5.81 -2.30 4.91
C ARG A 148 -7.14 -3.05 4.97
N LEU A 149 -8.23 -2.49 4.42
CA LEU A 149 -9.52 -3.19 4.35
C LEU A 149 -9.47 -4.44 3.47
N SER A 150 -8.55 -4.51 2.51
CA SER A 150 -8.36 -5.70 1.66
C SER A 150 -7.50 -6.77 2.33
N LEU A 151 -6.81 -6.46 3.43
CA LEU A 151 -5.84 -7.35 4.05
C LEU A 151 -6.49 -8.20 5.16
N PRO A 152 -5.96 -9.41 5.43
CA PRO A 152 -6.29 -10.13 6.66
C PRO A 152 -5.97 -9.27 7.90
N GLU A 153 -6.89 -9.24 8.85
CA GLU A 153 -6.79 -8.41 10.08
C GLU A 153 -5.43 -8.54 10.80
N PRO A 154 -4.86 -9.76 11.04
CA PRO A 154 -3.56 -9.87 11.71
C PRO A 154 -2.41 -9.20 10.96
N LEU A 155 -2.47 -9.17 9.63
CA LEU A 155 -1.45 -8.54 8.79
C LEU A 155 -1.60 -7.03 8.81
N ALA A 156 -2.83 -6.54 8.67
CA ALA A 156 -3.15 -5.12 8.74
C ALA A 156 -2.73 -4.51 10.08
N ASP A 157 -3.10 -5.16 11.18
CA ASP A 157 -2.77 -4.72 12.54
C ASP A 157 -1.27 -4.73 12.79
N ARG A 158 -0.55 -5.75 12.30
CA ARG A 158 0.91 -5.77 12.42
C ARG A 158 1.53 -4.55 11.75
N VAL A 159 1.07 -4.16 10.56
CA VAL A 159 1.59 -2.98 9.87
C VAL A 159 1.25 -1.71 10.64
N ASP A 160 0.03 -1.57 11.14
CA ASP A 160 -0.40 -0.41 11.91
C ASP A 160 0.42 -0.20 13.18
N THR A 161 0.77 -1.28 13.90
CA THR A 161 1.65 -1.17 15.08
C THR A 161 3.05 -0.61 14.75
N LEU A 162 3.49 -0.74 13.50
CA LEU A 162 4.80 -0.29 13.02
C LEU A 162 4.78 1.14 12.44
N LEU A 163 3.60 1.74 12.23
CA LEU A 163 3.47 3.09 11.68
C LEU A 163 3.91 4.19 12.66
N PRO A 164 3.46 4.22 13.94
CA PRO A 164 3.84 5.28 14.88
C PRO A 164 5.32 5.27 15.28
N ALA A 165 6.01 4.15 15.08
CA ALA A 165 7.38 3.93 15.56
C ALA A 165 8.46 4.61 14.70
N ALA A 166 8.12 5.33 13.63
CA ALA A 166 9.10 5.98 12.77
C ALA A 166 9.24 7.48 13.04
N PRO A 167 10.47 8.01 13.07
CA PRO A 167 10.68 9.44 13.00
C PRO A 167 10.09 10.00 11.70
N ALA A 168 9.70 11.27 11.75
CA ALA A 168 9.16 12.02 10.62
C ALA A 168 9.96 11.70 9.34
N PHE A 169 9.22 11.17 8.35
CA PHE A 169 9.71 10.93 7.00
C PHE A 169 10.55 12.13 6.56
N HIS A 170 11.86 11.96 6.39
CA HIS A 170 12.71 13.05 5.97
C HIS A 170 12.22 13.49 4.60
N ALA A 171 11.75 14.74 4.50
CA ALA A 171 11.11 15.30 3.31
C ALA A 171 11.87 14.87 2.05
N ALA A 172 11.32 13.88 1.36
CA ALA A 172 11.94 13.31 0.19
C ALA A 172 11.87 14.36 -0.92
N THR A 173 12.90 14.44 -1.75
CA THR A 173 12.84 15.29 -2.95
C THR A 173 11.78 14.72 -3.91
N ALA A 174 11.17 15.57 -4.73
CA ALA A 174 10.19 15.11 -5.74
C ALA A 174 10.75 14.00 -6.65
N ALA A 175 12.04 14.04 -6.98
CA ALA A 175 12.72 12.98 -7.74
C ALA A 175 12.83 11.65 -6.96
N SER A 176 12.94 11.70 -5.64
CA SER A 176 12.92 10.50 -4.80
C SER A 176 11.53 9.87 -4.77
N GLU A 177 10.48 10.68 -4.60
CA GLU A 177 9.08 10.19 -4.59
C GLU A 177 8.68 9.57 -5.94
N LEU A 178 9.02 10.21 -7.05
CA LEU A 178 8.79 9.63 -8.38
C LEU A 178 9.47 8.27 -8.57
N ARG A 179 10.70 8.10 -8.03
CA ARG A 179 11.40 6.82 -8.09
C ARG A 179 10.67 5.74 -7.31
N VAL A 180 10.18 6.09 -6.13
CA VAL A 180 9.44 5.20 -5.24
C VAL A 180 8.15 4.73 -5.91
N GLN A 181 7.37 5.65 -6.45
CA GLN A 181 6.15 5.34 -7.20
C GLN A 181 6.43 4.41 -8.38
N ARG A 182 7.51 4.65 -9.13
CA ARG A 182 7.95 3.75 -10.23
C ARG A 182 8.37 2.37 -9.72
N CYS A 183 9.11 2.29 -8.62
CA CYS A 183 9.49 1.02 -8.01
C CYS A 183 8.25 0.23 -7.60
N TRP A 184 7.27 0.89 -6.99
CA TRP A 184 6.00 0.27 -6.65
C TRP A 184 5.26 -0.24 -7.89
N GLN A 185 5.14 0.56 -8.95
CA GLN A 185 4.53 0.14 -10.22
C GLN A 185 5.23 -1.09 -10.82
N LEU A 186 6.57 -1.15 -10.77
CA LEU A 186 7.35 -2.31 -11.22
C LEU A 186 7.04 -3.55 -10.37
N CYS A 187 6.96 -3.41 -9.05
CA CYS A 187 6.56 -4.49 -8.14
C CYS A 187 5.15 -5.00 -8.45
N HIS A 188 4.21 -4.09 -8.68
CA HIS A 188 2.83 -4.43 -9.02
C HIS A 188 2.73 -5.17 -10.36
N ALA A 189 3.38 -4.66 -11.42
CA ALA A 189 3.43 -5.31 -12.73
C ALA A 189 4.06 -6.71 -12.65
N ARG A 190 5.14 -6.85 -11.87
CA ARG A 190 5.80 -8.13 -11.62
C ARG A 190 4.89 -9.11 -10.88
N ALA A 191 4.20 -8.65 -9.84
CA ALA A 191 3.26 -9.46 -9.07
C ALA A 191 2.10 -9.97 -9.96
N ALA A 192 1.55 -9.11 -10.82
CA ALA A 192 0.48 -9.49 -11.76
C ALA A 192 0.94 -10.53 -12.79
N SER A 193 2.18 -10.42 -13.29
CA SER A 193 2.73 -11.34 -14.29
C SER A 193 2.88 -12.80 -13.81
N HIS A 194 2.86 -13.03 -12.50
CA HIS A 194 3.07 -14.34 -11.86
C HIS A 194 1.81 -14.92 -11.21
N GLY A 195 0.68 -14.20 -11.27
CA GLY A 195 -0.62 -14.64 -10.77
C GLY A 195 -1.58 -15.15 -11.86
N ALA A 196 -1.14 -15.24 -13.11
CA ALA A 196 -1.93 -15.69 -14.26
C ALA A 196 -1.66 -17.17 -14.64
N ALA A 197 -1.26 -18.00 -13.67
CA ALA A 197 -0.99 -19.43 -13.85
C ALA A 197 -2.00 -20.27 -13.06
#